data_AF-A0A2Y9BC45-F1
#
_entry.id   AF-A0A2Y9BC45-F1
#
_cell.length_a   1.000
_cell.length_b   1.000
_cell.length_c   1.000
_cell.angle_alpha   90.00
_cell.angle_beta   90.00
_cell.angle_gamma   90.00
#
_symmetry.space_group_name_H-M   'P 1'
#
loop_
_entity.id
_entity.type
_entity.pdbx_description
1 polymer ?
#
loop_
_entity_poly.entity_id
_entity_poly.type
_entity_poly.pdbx_seq_one_letter_code
_entity_poly.pdbx_strand_id
1 'polypeptide(L)'
;MWDYAYTVPENKKVRVIVHTDCKNEADDQFAVAHHLMTPRFDIRGIAAGHFCKNPQEYGELGTAQASYDEILKVMELMGVKDQCPVVLGAPKGLEDEHTPIDSPAARFIIQEAMKEDARPLYVACQGAVTDVASALLLAPEIADRMTVIWIGGGDYPEGGFEFNLLMDIHAANVIFSSHVPLWQVPKSLYKVMAVSLAELQMKVRPCGKIGKYLFEQMVEFNQKAAAYEMEWPHGEIWGLGDQGTIAVLMEELEKVSYDLVPAPRIAEDMTYIYGQNNREIRVYKYLDARLTLEDFFAKLYINFGNEK
;
A
#
# COMPACT_ATOMS: atom_id res chain seq x y z
N MET A 1 -15.36 -15.73 -6.87
CA MET A 1 -16.17 -15.27 -5.72
C MET A 1 -15.59 -15.95 -4.50
N TRP A 2 -15.30 -15.21 -3.44
CA TRP A 2 -14.63 -15.72 -2.24
C TRP A 2 -15.53 -16.66 -1.43
N ASP A 3 -14.95 -17.70 -0.82
CA ASP A 3 -15.66 -18.79 -0.14
C ASP A 3 -15.91 -18.49 1.34
N TYR A 4 -16.60 -17.39 1.62
CA TYR A 4 -16.95 -17.03 3.00
C TYR A 4 -18.35 -17.52 3.37
N ALA A 5 -18.48 -18.11 4.57
CA ALA A 5 -19.76 -18.46 5.17
C ALA A 5 -20.57 -17.24 5.69
N TYR A 6 -20.15 -16.02 5.36
CA TYR A 6 -20.78 -14.77 5.76
C TYR A 6 -20.79 -13.78 4.60
N THR A 7 -21.66 -12.76 4.70
CA THR A 7 -21.70 -11.64 3.75
C THR A 7 -21.53 -10.33 4.51
N VAL A 8 -20.88 -9.34 3.87
CA VAL A 8 -20.78 -7.98 4.41
C VAL A 8 -21.92 -7.15 3.81
N PRO A 9 -22.80 -6.55 4.64
CA PRO A 9 -23.84 -5.65 4.16
C PRO A 9 -23.27 -4.48 3.37
N GLU A 10 -23.98 -4.02 2.34
CA GLU A 10 -23.46 -3.00 1.41
C GLU A 10 -23.10 -1.68 2.10
N ASN A 11 -23.89 -1.26 3.10
CA ASN A 11 -23.63 -0.08 3.91
C ASN A 11 -22.47 -0.23 4.91
N LYS A 12 -21.85 -1.42 4.98
CA LYS A 12 -20.64 -1.68 5.77
C LYS A 12 -19.40 -1.82 4.89
N LYS A 13 -19.55 -1.81 3.57
CA LYS A 13 -18.43 -1.83 2.62
C LYS A 13 -17.88 -0.44 2.38
N VAL A 14 -16.62 -0.39 1.98
CA VAL A 14 -15.90 0.83 1.58
C VAL A 14 -15.30 0.62 0.21
N ARG A 15 -15.21 1.70 -0.58
CA ARG A 15 -14.54 1.66 -1.88
C ARG A 15 -13.04 1.83 -1.65
N VAL A 16 -12.22 1.01 -2.30
CA VAL A 16 -10.76 1.06 -2.13
C VAL A 16 -10.07 1.04 -3.49
N ILE A 17 -9.12 1.95 -3.70
CA ILE A 17 -8.08 1.84 -4.72
C ILE A 17 -6.81 1.41 -3.99
N VAL A 18 -6.21 0.32 -4.43
CA VAL A 18 -4.90 -0.11 -3.92
C VAL A 18 -3.83 0.52 -4.81
N HIS A 19 -2.88 1.26 -4.25
CA HIS A 19 -1.74 1.82 -4.97
C HIS A 19 -0.48 1.16 -4.41
N THR A 20 0.26 0.46 -5.26
CA THR A 20 1.32 -0.47 -4.84
C THR A 20 2.47 -0.49 -5.82
N ASP A 21 3.69 -0.43 -5.31
CA ASP A 21 4.92 -0.68 -6.04
C ASP A 21 5.27 -2.18 -5.99
N CYS A 22 4.28 -3.00 -6.34
CA CYS A 22 4.17 -4.45 -6.14
C CYS A 22 5.39 -5.31 -6.53
N LYS A 23 6.38 -4.75 -7.24
CA LYS A 23 7.62 -5.44 -7.61
C LYS A 23 8.90 -4.86 -7.01
N ASN A 24 8.78 -3.93 -6.07
CA ASN A 24 9.91 -3.37 -5.35
C ASN A 24 10.55 -4.42 -4.41
N GLU A 25 9.74 -5.02 -3.55
CA GLU A 25 10.21 -6.09 -2.66
C GLU A 25 9.27 -7.31 -2.64
N ALA A 26 8.85 -7.76 -1.47
CA ALA A 26 8.27 -9.08 -1.27
C ALA A 26 6.99 -9.10 -0.42
N ASP A 27 6.55 -7.97 0.15
CA ASP A 27 5.36 -7.89 1.00
C ASP A 27 4.13 -7.27 0.33
N ASP A 28 4.27 -6.37 -0.64
CA ASP A 28 3.14 -5.82 -1.42
C ASP A 28 2.21 -6.91 -1.94
N GLN A 29 2.76 -8.02 -2.47
CA GLN A 29 1.96 -9.10 -3.06
C GLN A 29 1.03 -9.73 -2.01
N PHE A 30 1.47 -9.80 -0.74
CA PHE A 30 0.64 -10.26 0.37
C PHE A 30 -0.49 -9.27 0.67
N ALA A 31 -0.20 -7.96 0.62
CA ALA A 31 -1.18 -6.93 0.89
C ALA A 31 -2.22 -6.82 -0.25
N VAL A 32 -1.80 -6.92 -1.51
CA VAL A 32 -2.68 -7.03 -2.69
C VAL A 32 -3.62 -8.23 -2.54
N ALA A 33 -3.07 -9.41 -2.22
CA ALA A 33 -3.89 -10.60 -1.99
C ALA A 33 -4.89 -10.40 -0.84
N HIS A 34 -4.46 -9.77 0.25
CA HIS A 34 -5.33 -9.50 1.39
C HIS A 34 -6.46 -8.52 1.04
N HIS A 35 -6.16 -7.42 0.34
CA HIS A 35 -7.17 -6.48 -0.13
C HIS A 35 -8.22 -7.16 -1.01
N LEU A 36 -7.77 -7.93 -2.01
CA LEU A 36 -8.65 -8.64 -2.94
C LEU A 36 -9.58 -9.62 -2.22
N MET A 37 -9.07 -10.35 -1.23
CA MET A 37 -9.82 -11.32 -0.45
C MET A 37 -10.77 -10.68 0.59
N THR A 38 -10.64 -9.39 0.92
CA THR A 38 -11.40 -8.79 2.02
C THR A 38 -12.80 -8.35 1.59
N PRO A 39 -13.89 -9.00 2.04
CA PRO A 39 -15.24 -8.74 1.51
C PRO A 39 -15.82 -7.39 1.92
N ARG A 40 -15.22 -6.71 2.91
CA ARG A 40 -15.55 -5.33 3.28
C ARG A 40 -15.05 -4.33 2.23
N PHE A 41 -14.01 -4.67 1.48
CA PHE A 41 -13.37 -3.77 0.54
C PHE A 41 -13.93 -4.01 -0.86
N ASP A 42 -14.65 -3.03 -1.38
CA ASP A 42 -15.01 -2.96 -2.80
C ASP A 42 -13.80 -2.40 -3.56
N ILE A 43 -12.93 -3.31 -4.00
CA ILE A 43 -11.70 -2.95 -4.74
C ILE A 43 -12.11 -2.40 -6.11
N ARG A 44 -11.96 -1.09 -6.26
CA ARG A 44 -12.34 -0.36 -7.47
C ARG A 44 -11.32 -0.56 -8.58
N GLY A 45 -10.05 -0.68 -8.21
CA GLY A 45 -8.92 -0.94 -9.10
C GLY A 45 -7.61 -0.95 -8.33
N ILE A 46 -6.54 -1.41 -8.99
CA ILE A 46 -5.18 -1.45 -8.46
C ILE A 46 -4.28 -0.59 -9.35
N ALA A 47 -3.63 0.40 -8.76
CA ALA A 47 -2.67 1.28 -9.42
C ALA A 47 -1.24 0.80 -9.19
N ALA A 48 -0.49 0.62 -10.28
CA ALA A 48 0.90 0.19 -10.25
C ALA A 48 1.84 1.39 -10.05
N GLY A 49 2.34 1.56 -8.82
CA GLY A 49 3.30 2.59 -8.45
C GLY A 49 4.73 2.28 -8.88
N HIS A 50 5.54 3.33 -8.97
CA HIS A 50 6.97 3.22 -9.27
C HIS A 50 7.81 3.11 -8.00
N PHE A 51 9.03 2.60 -8.18
CA PHE A 51 10.11 2.59 -7.19
C PHE A 51 11.41 3.10 -7.86
N CYS A 52 11.30 4.18 -8.63
CA CYS A 52 12.28 4.57 -9.65
C CYS A 52 13.68 4.89 -9.11
N LYS A 53 13.80 5.31 -7.84
CA LYS A 53 15.10 5.61 -7.21
C LYS A 53 15.84 4.37 -6.72
N ASN A 54 15.20 3.20 -6.74
CA ASN A 54 15.83 1.90 -6.54
C ASN A 54 15.44 0.93 -7.66
N PRO A 55 15.84 1.20 -8.92
CA PRO A 55 15.24 0.57 -10.08
C PRO A 55 15.58 -0.92 -10.28
N GLN A 56 16.53 -1.45 -9.50
CA GLN A 56 17.04 -2.82 -9.62
C GLN A 56 17.40 -3.14 -11.09
N GLU A 57 16.88 -4.24 -11.61
CA GLU A 57 17.06 -4.69 -12.99
C GLU A 57 16.10 -4.06 -14.01
N TYR A 58 15.11 -3.28 -13.56
CA TYR A 58 14.03 -2.75 -14.40
C TYR A 58 14.35 -1.41 -15.07
N GLY A 59 15.39 -0.71 -14.58
CA GLY A 59 15.72 0.65 -15.00
C GLY A 59 14.72 1.69 -14.45
N GLU A 60 15.17 2.95 -14.37
CA GLU A 60 14.45 4.03 -13.67
C GLU A 60 12.98 4.16 -14.08
N LEU A 61 12.70 4.11 -15.39
CA LEU A 61 11.36 4.28 -15.95
C LEU A 61 10.56 2.97 -16.09
N GLY A 62 11.18 1.82 -15.80
CA GLY A 62 10.57 0.49 -15.96
C GLY A 62 9.89 -0.04 -14.71
N THR A 63 10.13 0.57 -13.55
CA THR A 63 9.66 0.06 -12.25
C THR A 63 8.13 0.02 -12.12
N ALA A 64 7.41 1.03 -12.60
CA ALA A 64 5.95 1.01 -12.62
C ALA A 64 5.37 -0.11 -13.50
N GLN A 65 6.03 -0.43 -14.62
CA GLN A 65 5.64 -1.54 -15.47
C GLN A 65 5.89 -2.88 -14.77
N ALA A 66 7.02 -3.02 -14.06
CA ALA A 66 7.29 -4.21 -13.26
C ALA A 66 6.22 -4.44 -12.17
N SER A 67 5.80 -3.37 -11.48
CA SER A 67 4.68 -3.43 -10.53
C SER A 67 3.37 -3.85 -11.22
N TYR A 68 3.07 -3.30 -12.40
CA TYR A 68 1.87 -3.62 -13.17
C TYR A 68 1.82 -5.12 -13.54
N ASP A 69 2.92 -5.65 -14.07
CA ASP A 69 3.03 -7.06 -14.47
C ASP A 69 2.93 -7.99 -13.27
N GLU A 70 3.51 -7.59 -12.12
CA GLU A 70 3.43 -8.36 -10.87
C GLU A 70 2.01 -8.40 -10.29
N ILE A 71 1.27 -7.28 -10.32
CA ILE A 71 -0.14 -7.26 -9.91
C ILE A 71 -0.97 -8.23 -10.75
N LEU A 72 -0.79 -8.21 -12.09
CA LEU A 72 -1.50 -9.12 -12.98
C LEU A 72 -1.17 -10.58 -12.68
N LYS A 73 0.10 -10.90 -12.40
CA LYS A 73 0.55 -12.23 -12.01
C LYS A 73 -0.10 -12.68 -10.70
N VAL A 74 -0.13 -11.83 -9.67
CA VAL A 74 -0.79 -12.13 -8.39
C VAL A 74 -2.29 -12.42 -8.61
N MET A 75 -2.98 -11.57 -9.38
CA MET A 75 -4.40 -11.77 -9.69
C MET A 75 -4.65 -13.03 -10.52
N GLU A 76 -3.76 -13.39 -11.44
CA GLU A 76 -3.83 -14.63 -12.20
C GLU A 76 -3.67 -15.86 -11.31
N LEU A 77 -2.67 -15.86 -10.42
CA LEU A 77 -2.42 -16.95 -9.46
C LEU A 77 -3.57 -17.14 -8.47
N MET A 78 -4.30 -16.06 -8.17
CA MET A 78 -5.53 -16.07 -7.36
C MET A 78 -6.79 -16.41 -8.16
N GLY A 79 -6.73 -16.51 -9.49
CA GLY A 79 -7.88 -16.78 -10.35
C GLY A 79 -8.89 -15.64 -10.46
N VAL A 80 -8.46 -14.38 -10.23
CA VAL A 80 -9.32 -13.18 -10.16
C VAL A 80 -8.89 -12.04 -11.09
N LYS A 81 -8.21 -12.36 -12.19
CA LYS A 81 -7.69 -11.38 -13.17
C LYS A 81 -8.70 -10.34 -13.66
N ASP A 82 -9.99 -10.67 -13.70
CA ASP A 82 -11.07 -9.81 -14.20
C ASP A 82 -11.90 -9.16 -13.07
N GLN A 83 -11.46 -9.26 -11.80
CA GLN A 83 -12.21 -8.74 -10.64
C GLN A 83 -12.24 -7.20 -10.61
N CYS A 84 -11.13 -6.55 -10.97
CA CYS A 84 -11.01 -5.10 -11.01
C CYS A 84 -9.93 -4.68 -12.02
N PRO A 85 -9.97 -3.45 -12.57
CA PRO A 85 -8.93 -2.95 -13.45
C PRO A 85 -7.59 -2.81 -12.71
N VAL A 86 -6.51 -3.10 -13.43
CA VAL A 86 -5.13 -2.71 -13.06
C VAL A 86 -4.74 -1.54 -13.97
N VAL A 87 -4.20 -0.47 -13.40
CA VAL A 87 -3.84 0.75 -14.13
C VAL A 87 -2.38 1.11 -13.90
N LEU A 88 -1.68 1.47 -14.97
CA LEU A 88 -0.27 1.85 -14.93
C LEU A 88 -0.11 3.24 -14.29
N GLY A 89 0.79 3.36 -13.32
CA GLY A 89 1.13 4.63 -12.69
C GLY A 89 2.20 5.44 -13.42
N ALA A 90 2.58 6.55 -12.80
CA ALA A 90 3.68 7.39 -13.25
C ALA A 90 4.99 6.58 -13.28
N PRO A 91 5.84 6.73 -14.31
CA PRO A 91 7.07 5.95 -14.43
C PRO A 91 8.18 6.39 -13.47
N LYS A 92 8.03 7.55 -12.83
CA LYS A 92 9.00 8.16 -11.91
C LYS A 92 8.30 9.17 -10.99
N GLY A 93 9.02 9.67 -9.99
CA GLY A 93 8.54 10.74 -9.11
C GLY A 93 8.36 12.09 -9.81
N LEU A 94 7.63 13.00 -9.16
CA LEU A 94 7.41 14.37 -9.61
C LEU A 94 8.73 15.14 -9.73
N GLU A 95 8.77 16.09 -10.68
CA GLU A 95 9.88 17.03 -10.82
C GLU A 95 9.86 18.13 -9.75
N ASP A 96 8.65 18.57 -9.38
CA ASP A 96 8.40 19.56 -8.34
C ASP A 96 6.99 19.37 -7.73
N GLU A 97 6.62 20.22 -6.77
CA GLU A 97 5.34 20.16 -6.04
C GLU A 97 4.14 20.76 -6.82
N HIS A 98 4.33 21.14 -8.09
CA HIS A 98 3.34 21.87 -8.89
C HIS A 98 3.07 21.23 -10.26
N THR A 99 3.97 20.38 -10.74
CA THR A 99 3.93 19.79 -12.07
C THR A 99 3.49 18.32 -11.98
N PRO A 100 2.19 18.02 -12.20
CA PRO A 100 1.70 16.65 -12.15
C PRO A 100 2.23 15.78 -13.29
N ILE A 101 2.28 14.47 -13.06
CA ILE A 101 2.41 13.48 -14.12
C ILE A 101 1.01 12.97 -14.47
N ASP A 102 0.57 13.23 -15.69
CA ASP A 102 -0.71 12.73 -16.21
C ASP A 102 -0.62 11.24 -16.58
N SER A 103 -0.70 10.37 -15.56
CA SER A 103 -0.67 8.91 -15.70
C SER A 103 -2.07 8.29 -15.77
N PRO A 104 -2.22 7.08 -16.34
CA PRO A 104 -3.47 6.33 -16.27
C PRO A 104 -3.98 6.12 -14.83
N ALA A 105 -3.09 5.86 -13.87
CA ALA A 105 -3.47 5.75 -12.45
C ALA A 105 -3.98 7.06 -11.85
N ALA A 106 -3.33 8.20 -12.12
CA ALA A 106 -3.79 9.50 -11.65
C ALA A 106 -5.19 9.82 -12.21
N ARG A 107 -5.41 9.57 -13.50
CA ARG A 107 -6.72 9.73 -14.14
C ARG A 107 -7.78 8.79 -13.57
N PHE A 108 -7.41 7.55 -13.25
CA PHE A 108 -8.30 6.58 -12.63
C PHE A 108 -8.73 7.00 -11.22
N ILE A 109 -7.80 7.52 -10.41
CA ILE A 109 -8.10 8.06 -9.07
C ILE A 109 -9.11 9.21 -9.17
N ILE A 110 -8.89 10.16 -10.09
CA ILE A 110 -9.83 11.27 -10.34
C ILE A 110 -11.20 10.72 -10.72
N GLN A 111 -11.25 9.77 -11.65
CA GLN A 111 -12.49 9.19 -12.13
C GLN A 111 -13.30 8.52 -11.00
N GLU A 112 -12.68 7.70 -10.17
CA GLU A 112 -13.38 7.03 -9.06
C GLU A 112 -13.80 8.01 -7.96
N ALA A 113 -12.96 9.01 -7.64
CA ALA A 113 -13.30 10.03 -6.64
C ALA A 113 -14.49 10.89 -7.07
N MET A 114 -14.64 11.16 -8.37
CA MET A 114 -15.76 11.94 -8.92
C MET A 114 -17.06 11.14 -9.08
N LYS A 115 -17.06 9.82 -8.83
CA LYS A 115 -18.30 9.02 -8.87
C LYS A 115 -19.18 9.32 -7.67
N GLU A 116 -20.44 9.58 -7.96
CA GLU A 116 -21.50 9.71 -6.95
C GLU A 116 -21.80 8.33 -6.33
N ASP A 117 -21.38 8.16 -5.08
CA ASP A 117 -21.60 6.96 -4.26
C ASP A 117 -21.57 7.38 -2.79
N ALA A 118 -22.51 6.86 -2.00
CA ALA A 118 -22.62 7.19 -0.59
C ALA A 118 -21.50 6.58 0.27
N ARG A 119 -20.81 5.55 -0.24
CA ARG A 119 -19.71 4.87 0.46
C ARG A 119 -18.42 5.69 0.32
N PRO A 120 -17.61 5.84 1.38
CA PRO A 120 -16.33 6.54 1.30
C PRO A 120 -15.37 5.82 0.34
N LEU A 121 -14.51 6.60 -0.33
CA LEU A 121 -13.40 6.11 -1.14
C LEU A 121 -12.09 6.26 -0.36
N TYR A 122 -11.32 5.18 -0.30
CA TYR A 122 -9.97 5.15 0.24
C TYR A 122 -8.96 4.85 -0.86
N VAL A 123 -7.84 5.56 -0.86
CA VAL A 123 -6.66 5.22 -1.67
C VAL A 123 -5.59 4.69 -0.72
N ALA A 124 -5.35 3.39 -0.76
CA ALA A 124 -4.40 2.69 0.10
C ALA A 124 -3.05 2.57 -0.60
N CYS A 125 -2.13 3.47 -0.25
CA CYS A 125 -0.79 3.60 -0.82
C CYS A 125 0.23 2.79 -0.01
N GLN A 126 0.84 1.83 -0.70
CA GLN A 126 1.87 0.89 -0.22
C GLN A 126 3.28 1.34 -0.65
N GLY A 127 3.37 2.31 -1.58
CA GLY A 127 4.62 2.87 -2.09
C GLY A 127 4.63 4.41 -2.15
N ALA A 128 5.31 4.93 -3.17
CA ALA A 128 5.36 6.37 -3.47
C ALA A 128 3.98 6.93 -3.83
N VAL A 129 3.60 8.08 -3.27
CA VAL A 129 2.26 8.69 -3.46
C VAL A 129 2.13 9.56 -4.73
N THR A 130 2.97 9.32 -5.73
CA THR A 130 3.12 10.13 -6.95
C THR A 130 1.83 10.28 -7.74
N ASP A 131 1.09 9.19 -7.94
CA ASP A 131 -0.15 9.21 -8.71
C ASP A 131 -1.28 9.91 -7.95
N VAL A 132 -1.28 9.82 -6.61
CA VAL A 132 -2.22 10.54 -5.74
C VAL A 132 -1.94 12.05 -5.77
N ALA A 133 -0.67 12.43 -5.62
CA ALA A 133 -0.25 13.82 -5.71
C ALA A 133 -0.57 14.41 -7.10
N SER A 134 -0.28 13.66 -8.17
CA SER A 134 -0.63 14.05 -9.54
C SER A 134 -2.13 14.22 -9.72
N ALA A 135 -2.94 13.29 -9.18
CA ALA A 135 -4.39 13.38 -9.23
C ALA A 135 -4.91 14.65 -8.53
N LEU A 136 -4.40 14.98 -7.34
CA LEU A 136 -4.75 16.19 -6.59
C LEU A 136 -4.33 17.48 -7.30
N LEU A 137 -3.16 17.48 -7.96
CA LEU A 137 -2.71 18.63 -8.75
C LEU A 137 -3.55 18.81 -10.03
N LEU A 138 -3.99 17.71 -10.65
CA LEU A 138 -4.83 17.74 -11.86
C LEU A 138 -6.29 18.10 -11.57
N ALA A 139 -6.83 17.67 -10.42
CA ALA A 139 -8.22 17.91 -10.01
C ALA A 139 -8.31 18.12 -8.48
N PRO A 140 -7.99 19.32 -7.96
CA PRO A 140 -7.93 19.59 -6.53
C PRO A 140 -9.22 19.27 -5.76
N GLU A 141 -10.38 19.34 -6.41
CA GLU A 141 -11.70 19.07 -5.83
C GLU A 141 -11.89 17.62 -5.34
N ILE A 142 -11.04 16.67 -5.77
CA ILE A 142 -11.13 15.28 -5.30
C ILE A 142 -10.64 15.14 -3.85
N ALA A 143 -9.94 16.14 -3.31
CA ALA A 143 -9.45 16.14 -1.93
C ALA A 143 -10.58 15.92 -0.90
N ASP A 144 -11.78 16.44 -1.18
CA ASP A 144 -12.95 16.31 -0.31
C ASP A 144 -13.76 15.03 -0.56
N ARG A 145 -13.35 14.19 -1.53
CA ARG A 145 -14.10 13.02 -2.00
C ARG A 145 -13.44 11.68 -1.71
N MET A 146 -12.22 11.70 -1.16
CA MET A 146 -11.47 10.49 -0.84
C MET A 146 -10.62 10.67 0.42
N THR A 147 -10.17 9.55 1.01
CA THR A 147 -9.16 9.54 2.08
C THR A 147 -7.94 8.78 1.59
N VAL A 148 -6.76 9.35 1.81
CA VAL A 148 -5.48 8.69 1.48
C VAL A 148 -4.96 7.98 2.72
N ILE A 149 -4.60 6.72 2.57
CA ILE A 149 -3.88 5.94 3.58
C ILE A 149 -2.49 5.71 3.02
N TRP A 150 -1.46 6.09 3.77
CA TRP A 150 -0.09 5.98 3.30
C TRP A 150 0.78 5.26 4.31
N ILE A 151 1.37 4.15 3.85
CA ILE A 151 2.47 3.46 4.52
C ILE A 151 3.74 4.17 4.09
N GLY A 152 4.24 5.07 4.95
CA GLY A 152 5.41 5.86 4.59
C GLY A 152 5.65 7.05 5.49
N GLY A 153 6.86 7.59 5.35
CA GLY A 153 7.42 8.63 6.20
C GLY A 153 8.08 8.09 7.48
N GLY A 154 9.14 8.80 7.88
CA GLY A 154 9.90 8.51 9.10
C GLY A 154 9.08 8.69 10.38
N ASP A 155 9.68 8.26 11.49
CA ASP A 155 9.04 8.33 12.80
C ASP A 155 8.97 9.76 13.32
N TYR A 156 7.93 10.05 14.09
CA TYR A 156 7.74 11.35 14.70
C TYR A 156 8.52 11.45 16.03
N PRO A 157 9.00 12.66 16.39
CA PRO A 157 8.86 13.91 15.65
C PRO A 157 9.96 14.20 14.60
N GLU A 158 11.04 13.43 14.53
CA GLU A 158 12.20 13.83 13.73
C GLU A 158 11.99 13.63 12.21
N GLY A 159 11.17 12.66 11.81
CA GLY A 159 11.11 12.15 10.45
C GLY A 159 12.35 11.30 10.14
N GLY A 160 12.90 11.47 8.94
CA GLY A 160 14.12 10.81 8.50
C GLY A 160 13.86 9.70 7.48
N PHE A 161 14.90 8.89 7.23
CA PHE A 161 14.92 7.94 6.12
C PHE A 161 13.76 6.92 6.19
N GLU A 162 12.94 6.95 5.14
CA GLU A 162 11.89 5.98 4.86
C GLU A 162 11.81 5.74 3.35
N PHE A 163 11.64 4.49 2.92
CA PHE A 163 11.86 4.08 1.54
C PHE A 163 10.79 4.62 0.58
N ASN A 164 9.52 4.56 0.97
CA ASN A 164 8.41 5.05 0.16
C ASN A 164 8.46 6.57 -0.01
N LEU A 165 8.83 7.28 1.06
CA LEU A 165 9.10 8.72 1.03
C LEU A 165 10.29 9.07 0.14
N LEU A 166 11.38 8.30 0.21
CA LEU A 166 12.55 8.53 -0.63
C LEU A 166 12.17 8.55 -2.11
N MET A 167 11.29 7.65 -2.55
CA MET A 167 10.88 7.55 -3.95
C MET A 167 10.30 8.86 -4.48
N ASP A 168 9.52 9.61 -3.68
CA ASP A 168 8.97 10.90 -4.08
C ASP A 168 8.61 11.83 -2.90
N ILE A 169 9.58 12.67 -2.50
CA ILE A 169 9.39 13.70 -1.47
C ILE A 169 8.43 14.81 -1.94
N HIS A 170 8.45 15.15 -3.23
CA HIS A 170 7.57 16.20 -3.77
C HIS A 170 6.11 15.77 -3.69
N ALA A 171 5.80 14.53 -4.08
CA ALA A 171 4.46 13.97 -3.95
C ALA A 171 3.99 13.92 -2.49
N ALA A 172 4.87 13.54 -1.56
CA ALA A 172 4.56 13.58 -0.14
C ALA A 172 4.23 15.01 0.32
N ASN A 173 5.03 16.01 -0.05
CA ASN A 173 4.75 17.43 0.27
C ASN A 173 3.43 17.93 -0.35
N VAL A 174 3.07 17.48 -1.55
CA VAL A 174 1.76 17.79 -2.17
C VAL A 174 0.61 17.24 -1.32
N ILE A 175 0.63 15.96 -0.94
CA ILE A 175 -0.47 15.41 -0.14
C ILE A 175 -0.50 15.99 1.27
N PHE A 176 0.67 16.31 1.87
CA PHE A 176 0.77 16.92 3.20
C PHE A 176 0.25 18.37 3.21
N SER A 177 0.43 19.13 2.12
CA SER A 177 -0.04 20.52 2.01
C SER A 177 -1.48 20.67 1.47
N SER A 178 -2.04 19.63 0.83
CA SER A 178 -3.40 19.64 0.29
C SER A 178 -4.50 19.69 1.37
N HIS A 179 -5.78 19.55 0.99
CA HIS A 179 -6.88 19.39 1.95
C HIS A 179 -7.34 17.94 2.14
N VAL A 180 -6.75 16.96 1.44
CA VAL A 180 -7.22 15.56 1.47
C VAL A 180 -7.08 14.96 2.87
N PRO A 181 -8.09 14.26 3.42
CA PRO A 181 -7.87 13.45 4.63
C PRO A 181 -6.72 12.46 4.42
N LEU A 182 -5.72 12.51 5.30
CA LEU A 182 -4.53 11.64 5.23
C LEU A 182 -4.38 10.84 6.52
N TRP A 183 -4.22 9.52 6.35
CA TRP A 183 -3.92 8.55 7.40
C TRP A 183 -2.52 8.02 7.15
N GLN A 184 -1.55 8.51 7.92
CA GLN A 184 -0.17 8.10 7.82
C GLN A 184 0.12 6.97 8.81
N VAL A 185 0.81 5.94 8.33
CA VAL A 185 1.41 4.88 9.14
C VAL A 185 2.93 5.01 9.02
N PRO A 186 3.63 5.51 10.06
CA PRO A 186 5.07 5.72 10.02
C PRO A 186 5.89 4.42 10.03
N LYS A 187 7.17 4.55 9.65
CA LYS A 187 8.14 3.46 9.51
C LYS A 187 8.15 2.44 10.64
N SER A 188 8.37 2.87 11.89
CA SER A 188 8.47 1.92 12.99
C SER A 188 7.16 1.17 13.23
N LEU A 189 6.03 1.77 12.85
CA LEU A 189 4.73 1.18 13.08
C LEU A 189 4.37 0.13 12.04
N TYR A 190 4.57 0.38 10.74
CA TYR A 190 4.26 -0.65 9.75
C TYR A 190 5.21 -1.87 9.89
N LYS A 191 6.43 -1.67 10.39
CA LYS A 191 7.39 -2.76 10.65
C LYS A 191 6.98 -3.74 11.77
N VAL A 192 5.92 -3.45 12.54
CA VAL A 192 5.40 -4.39 13.55
C VAL A 192 4.66 -5.59 12.94
N MET A 193 4.38 -5.57 11.63
CA MET A 193 3.76 -6.67 10.87
C MET A 193 4.73 -7.84 10.63
N ALA A 194 5.38 -8.32 11.68
CA ALA A 194 6.44 -9.31 11.60
C ALA A 194 5.90 -10.72 11.36
N VAL A 195 6.56 -11.46 10.49
CA VAL A 195 6.34 -12.88 10.20
C VAL A 195 7.67 -13.63 10.13
N SER A 196 7.65 -14.93 10.37
CA SER A 196 8.81 -15.81 10.14
C SER A 196 8.61 -16.65 8.88
N LEU A 197 9.69 -17.05 8.22
CA LEU A 197 9.61 -18.01 7.12
C LEU A 197 8.98 -19.34 7.55
N ALA A 198 9.17 -19.77 8.80
CA ALA A 198 8.51 -20.97 9.33
C ALA A 198 6.99 -20.81 9.40
N GLU A 199 6.50 -19.65 9.82
CA GLU A 199 5.07 -19.33 9.83
C GLU A 199 4.51 -19.29 8.41
N LEU A 200 5.20 -18.64 7.47
CA LEU A 200 4.78 -18.59 6.07
C LEU A 200 4.81 -19.99 5.42
N GLN A 201 5.81 -20.82 5.74
CA GLN A 201 5.86 -22.20 5.26
C GLN A 201 4.66 -23.03 5.74
N MET A 202 4.21 -22.80 6.97
CA MET A 202 3.09 -23.53 7.58
C MET A 202 1.73 -23.01 7.11
N LYS A 203 1.53 -21.69 7.10
CA LYS A 203 0.22 -21.05 6.91
C LYS A 203 -0.03 -20.55 5.48
N VAL A 204 1.01 -20.17 4.74
CA VAL A 204 0.89 -19.52 3.42
C VAL A 204 1.24 -20.48 2.29
N ARG A 205 2.43 -21.08 2.32
CA ARG A 205 2.92 -21.97 1.26
C ARG A 205 1.94 -23.09 0.82
N PRO A 206 1.17 -23.76 1.70
CA PRO A 206 0.27 -24.82 1.27
C PRO A 206 -1.04 -24.31 0.62
N CYS A 207 -1.28 -23.00 0.59
CA CYS A 207 -2.55 -22.43 0.11
C CYS A 207 -2.51 -22.14 -1.39
N GLY A 208 -2.67 -23.19 -2.20
CA GLY A 208 -2.80 -23.10 -3.66
C GLY A 208 -1.58 -22.49 -4.35
N LYS A 209 -1.76 -22.08 -5.61
CA LYS A 209 -0.68 -21.50 -6.42
C LYS A 209 -0.18 -20.16 -5.86
N ILE A 210 -1.10 -19.33 -5.40
CA ILE A 210 -0.76 -18.02 -4.83
C ILE A 210 0.05 -18.16 -3.54
N GLY A 211 -0.35 -19.02 -2.61
CA GLY A 211 0.36 -19.22 -1.34
C GLY A 211 1.78 -19.77 -1.56
N LYS A 212 1.92 -20.73 -2.49
CA LYS A 212 3.23 -21.23 -2.92
C LYS A 212 4.11 -20.09 -3.46
N TYR A 213 3.56 -19.27 -4.36
CA TYR A 213 4.29 -18.16 -4.96
C TYR A 213 4.75 -17.11 -3.94
N LEU A 214 3.84 -16.66 -3.06
CA LEU A 214 4.13 -15.67 -2.02
C LEU A 214 5.29 -16.13 -1.11
N PHE A 215 5.32 -17.42 -0.77
CA PHE A 215 6.43 -17.99 0.01
C PHE A 215 7.74 -18.05 -0.79
N GLU A 216 7.70 -18.61 -2.01
CA GLU A 216 8.91 -18.84 -2.82
C GLU A 216 9.62 -17.53 -3.19
N GLN A 217 8.88 -16.51 -3.63
CA GLN A 217 9.45 -15.23 -4.01
C GLN A 217 10.13 -14.49 -2.83
N MET A 218 9.61 -14.65 -1.61
CA MET A 218 10.22 -14.08 -0.41
C MET A 218 11.53 -14.78 -0.04
N VAL A 219 11.57 -16.11 -0.17
CA VAL A 219 12.80 -16.90 0.01
C VAL A 219 13.83 -16.57 -1.06
N GLU A 220 13.41 -16.40 -2.32
CA GLU A 220 14.27 -15.98 -3.42
C GLU A 220 14.86 -14.59 -3.18
N PHE A 221 14.07 -13.63 -2.69
CA PHE A 221 14.58 -12.31 -2.33
C PHE A 221 15.64 -12.38 -1.22
N ASN A 222 15.43 -13.20 -0.18
CA ASN A 222 16.45 -13.43 0.86
C ASN A 222 17.78 -13.90 0.27
N GLN A 223 17.75 -14.84 -0.67
CA GLN A 223 18.95 -15.35 -1.32
C GLN A 223 19.62 -14.27 -2.19
N LYS A 224 18.83 -13.48 -2.93
CA LYS A 224 19.33 -12.35 -3.72
C LYS A 224 20.02 -11.33 -2.82
N ALA A 225 19.37 -10.88 -1.76
CA ALA A 225 19.92 -9.88 -0.84
C ALA A 225 21.18 -10.37 -0.11
N ALA A 226 21.23 -11.64 0.29
CA ALA A 226 22.41 -12.25 0.88
C ALA A 226 23.61 -12.28 -0.08
N ALA A 227 23.38 -12.50 -1.38
CA ALA A 227 24.43 -12.46 -2.40
C ALA A 227 25.04 -11.06 -2.58
N TYR A 228 24.35 -10.00 -2.14
CA TYR A 228 24.82 -8.61 -2.13
C TYR A 228 25.25 -8.12 -0.73
N GLU A 229 25.38 -9.02 0.25
CA GLU A 229 25.78 -8.70 1.63
C GLU A 229 24.91 -7.62 2.30
N MET A 230 23.62 -7.56 1.94
CA MET A 230 22.68 -6.62 2.56
C MET A 230 22.37 -7.02 4.00
N GLU A 231 22.34 -6.05 4.93
CA GLU A 231 21.97 -6.30 6.33
C GLU A 231 20.48 -6.70 6.49
N TRP A 232 19.63 -6.19 5.60
CA TRP A 232 18.21 -6.51 5.53
C TRP A 232 17.91 -7.17 4.17
N PRO A 233 17.05 -8.20 4.10
CA PRO A 233 16.27 -8.84 5.17
C PRO A 233 17.10 -9.77 6.08
N HIS A 234 16.62 -10.03 7.30
CA HIS A 234 17.38 -10.73 8.36
C HIS A 234 17.35 -12.27 8.26
N GLY A 235 17.26 -12.82 7.04
CA GLY A 235 17.37 -14.25 6.76
C GLY A 235 16.13 -15.11 7.03
N GLU A 236 15.51 -15.01 8.20
CA GLU A 236 14.35 -15.85 8.57
C GLU A 236 13.10 -15.08 9.02
N ILE A 237 13.21 -13.75 9.16
CA ILE A 237 12.12 -12.85 9.52
C ILE A 237 11.89 -11.79 8.46
N TRP A 238 10.63 -11.41 8.30
CA TRP A 238 10.17 -10.36 7.40
C TRP A 238 9.13 -9.48 8.09
N GLY A 239 9.01 -8.24 7.63
CA GLY A 239 7.88 -7.37 7.94
C GLY A 239 6.97 -7.29 6.73
N LEU A 240 5.69 -7.55 6.90
CA LEU A 240 4.67 -7.34 5.87
C LEU A 240 4.04 -5.95 6.04
N GLY A 241 4.84 -4.89 5.86
CA GLY A 241 4.50 -3.53 6.28
C GLY A 241 3.23 -3.00 5.62
N ASP A 242 3.02 -3.36 4.35
CA ASP A 242 1.88 -2.90 3.56
C ASP A 242 0.52 -3.39 4.06
N GLN A 243 0.53 -4.43 4.89
CA GLN A 243 -0.65 -4.88 5.64
C GLN A 243 -1.22 -3.78 6.53
N GLY A 244 -0.43 -2.75 6.87
CA GLY A 244 -0.87 -1.55 7.56
C GLY A 244 -2.08 -0.89 6.87
N THR A 245 -2.15 -0.92 5.53
CA THR A 245 -3.29 -0.34 4.79
C THR A 245 -4.60 -1.07 5.07
N ILE A 246 -4.54 -2.39 5.26
CA ILE A 246 -5.69 -3.21 5.67
C ILE A 246 -5.99 -2.99 7.15
N ALA A 247 -4.96 -2.96 7.98
CA ALA A 247 -5.09 -2.86 9.44
C ALA A 247 -5.89 -1.62 9.86
N VAL A 248 -5.57 -0.44 9.32
CA VAL A 248 -6.27 0.81 9.65
C VAL A 248 -7.71 0.84 9.14
N LEU A 249 -8.01 0.15 8.03
CA LEU A 249 -9.36 0.04 7.49
C LEU A 249 -10.23 -0.97 8.24
N MET A 250 -9.61 -1.97 8.87
CA MET A 250 -10.26 -3.00 9.67
C MET A 250 -10.35 -2.64 11.15
N GLU A 251 -9.83 -1.46 11.54
CA GLU A 251 -9.92 -0.97 12.91
C GLU A 251 -11.38 -0.75 13.34
N GLU A 252 -11.66 -1.14 14.59
CA GLU A 252 -12.94 -0.90 15.24
C GLU A 252 -13.13 0.60 15.48
N LEU A 253 -14.33 1.15 15.22
CA LEU A 253 -14.57 2.59 15.11
C LEU A 253 -14.42 3.36 16.43
N GLU A 254 -14.62 2.71 17.59
CA GLU A 254 -14.43 3.32 18.91
C GLU A 254 -12.96 3.30 19.34
N LYS A 255 -12.11 2.55 18.64
CA LYS A 255 -10.66 2.53 18.89
C LYS A 255 -10.00 3.76 18.29
N VAL A 256 -9.22 4.46 19.11
CA VAL A 256 -8.42 5.62 18.68
C VAL A 256 -6.94 5.26 18.75
N SER A 257 -6.41 4.71 17.65
CA SER A 257 -5.00 4.29 17.53
C SER A 257 -4.11 5.32 16.84
N TYR A 258 -4.55 6.58 16.75
CA TYR A 258 -3.84 7.66 16.08
C TYR A 258 -3.89 8.94 16.91
N ASP A 259 -2.96 9.84 16.62
CA ASP A 259 -3.02 11.24 17.04
C ASP A 259 -3.33 12.13 15.84
N LEU A 260 -3.97 13.27 16.08
CA LEU A 260 -4.11 14.33 15.09
C LEU A 260 -2.87 15.21 15.18
N VAL A 261 -2.14 15.34 14.09
CA VAL A 261 -0.87 16.08 14.02
C VAL A 261 -0.92 17.03 12.83
N PRO A 262 -0.60 18.34 12.99
CA PRO A 262 -0.42 19.23 11.86
C PRO A 262 0.60 18.66 10.89
N ALA A 263 0.22 18.48 9.62
CA ALA A 263 1.09 17.83 8.65
C ALA A 263 2.41 18.62 8.50
N PRO A 264 3.59 18.01 8.70
CA PRO A 264 4.86 18.70 8.50
C PRO A 264 5.09 18.99 7.01
N ARG A 265 6.11 19.80 6.72
CA ARG A 265 6.79 19.76 5.42
C ARG A 265 7.95 18.79 5.53
N ILE A 266 8.26 18.08 4.45
CA ILE A 266 9.37 17.16 4.40
C ILE A 266 10.55 17.85 3.70
N ALA A 267 11.70 17.85 4.37
CA ALA A 267 12.96 18.35 3.85
C ALA A 267 13.61 17.36 2.86
N GLU A 268 14.63 17.79 2.13
CA GLU A 268 15.38 16.92 1.20
C GLU A 268 16.06 15.75 1.91
N ASP A 269 16.44 15.91 3.17
CA ASP A 269 17.00 14.85 4.02
C ASP A 269 15.92 13.99 4.72
N MET A 270 14.66 14.16 4.31
CA MET A 270 13.47 13.48 4.83
C MET A 270 13.10 13.83 6.29
N THR A 271 13.75 14.81 6.91
CA THR A 271 13.34 15.31 8.22
C THR A 271 12.05 16.12 8.15
N TYR A 272 11.32 16.17 9.25
CA TYR A 272 10.06 16.90 9.36
C TYR A 272 10.27 18.35 9.81
N ILE A 273 9.74 19.28 9.02
CA ILE A 273 9.70 20.71 9.29
C ILE A 273 8.29 21.09 9.74
N TYR A 274 8.17 21.52 11.00
CA TYR A 274 6.91 21.91 11.60
C TYR A 274 6.54 23.38 11.35
N GLY A 275 5.33 23.79 11.78
CA GLY A 275 4.90 25.19 11.72
C GLY A 275 4.46 25.69 10.34
N GLN A 276 4.09 24.78 9.44
CA GLN A 276 3.66 25.11 8.08
C GLN A 276 2.21 25.61 7.99
N ASN A 277 1.47 25.60 9.11
CA ASN A 277 0.02 25.84 9.15
C ASN A 277 -0.79 24.92 8.22
N ASN A 278 -0.27 23.72 7.92
CA ASN A 278 -1.03 22.66 7.26
C ASN A 278 -2.12 22.12 8.18
N ARG A 279 -3.14 21.49 7.59
CA ARG A 279 -4.21 20.79 8.33
C ARG A 279 -3.65 19.65 9.19
N GLU A 280 -4.45 19.20 10.14
CA GLU A 280 -4.15 17.99 10.89
C GLU A 280 -4.40 16.73 10.06
N ILE A 281 -3.49 15.76 10.19
CA ILE A 281 -3.60 14.43 9.60
C ILE A 281 -3.63 13.38 10.71
N ARG A 282 -4.13 12.18 10.42
CA ARG A 282 -4.05 11.07 11.37
C ARG A 282 -2.67 10.43 11.27
N VAL A 283 -1.93 10.42 12.36
CA VAL A 283 -0.67 9.68 12.49
C VAL A 283 -0.93 8.50 13.40
N TYR A 284 -0.92 7.30 12.84
CA TYR A 284 -1.14 6.08 13.61
C TYR A 284 0.03 5.81 14.56
N LYS A 285 -0.30 5.34 15.77
CA LYS A 285 0.64 4.92 16.83
C LYS A 285 0.48 3.45 17.24
N TYR A 286 -0.54 2.78 16.71
CA TYR A 286 -0.80 1.36 16.97
C TYR A 286 -1.45 0.70 15.76
N LEU A 287 -1.06 -0.55 15.48
CA LEU A 287 -1.71 -1.47 14.54
C LEU A 287 -1.93 -2.81 15.24
N ASP A 288 -3.08 -3.45 15.02
CA ASP A 288 -3.35 -4.80 15.54
C ASP A 288 -2.75 -5.87 14.63
N ALA A 289 -1.42 -6.05 14.72
CA ALA A 289 -0.70 -6.99 13.86
C ALA A 289 -1.24 -8.43 13.96
N ARG A 290 -1.63 -8.87 15.16
CA ARG A 290 -2.18 -10.22 15.37
C ARG A 290 -3.49 -10.37 14.59
N LEU A 291 -4.43 -9.43 14.74
CA LEU A 291 -5.69 -9.50 13.99
C LEU A 291 -5.42 -9.48 12.48
N THR A 292 -4.61 -8.54 12.00
CA THR A 292 -4.36 -8.36 10.57
C THR A 292 -3.69 -9.58 9.94
N LEU A 293 -2.67 -10.14 10.56
CA LEU A 293 -1.94 -11.30 10.03
C LEU A 293 -2.77 -12.59 10.11
N GLU A 294 -3.45 -12.85 11.24
CA GLU A 294 -4.32 -14.03 11.36
C GLU A 294 -5.53 -13.95 10.42
N ASP A 295 -6.07 -12.75 10.20
CA ASP A 295 -7.13 -12.52 9.21
C ASP A 295 -6.62 -12.81 7.78
N PHE A 296 -5.41 -12.37 7.42
CA PHE A 296 -4.78 -12.74 6.15
C PHE A 296 -4.62 -14.26 6.01
N PHE A 297 -4.02 -14.94 6.99
CA PHE A 297 -3.80 -16.38 6.94
C PHE A 297 -5.12 -17.17 6.85
N ALA A 298 -6.13 -16.77 7.63
CA ALA A 298 -7.44 -17.40 7.61
C ALA A 298 -8.12 -17.24 6.24
N LYS A 299 -8.12 -16.01 5.67
CA LYS A 299 -8.69 -15.76 4.35
C LYS A 299 -7.98 -16.55 3.27
N LEU A 300 -6.64 -16.59 3.31
CA LEU A 300 -5.87 -17.35 2.34
C LEU A 300 -6.19 -18.85 2.42
N TYR A 301 -6.23 -19.42 3.63
CA TYR A 301 -6.56 -20.82 3.84
C TYR A 301 -8.00 -21.17 3.42
N ILE A 302 -8.98 -20.32 3.77
CA ILE A 302 -10.38 -20.53 3.38
C ILE A 302 -10.51 -20.61 1.86
N ASN A 303 -9.87 -19.68 1.14
CA ASN A 303 -10.06 -19.57 -0.31
C ASN A 303 -9.16 -20.51 -1.13
N PHE A 304 -7.99 -20.92 -0.61
CA PHE A 304 -6.98 -21.66 -1.39
C PHE A 304 -6.41 -22.89 -0.69
N GLY A 305 -6.73 -23.15 0.59
CA GLY A 305 -6.13 -24.22 1.39
C GLY A 305 -6.53 -25.64 0.99
N ASN A 306 -7.60 -25.79 0.20
CA ASN A 306 -8.10 -27.08 -0.27
C ASN A 306 -7.65 -27.43 -1.70
N GLU A 307 -6.90 -26.54 -2.37
CA GLU A 307 -6.32 -26.79 -3.69
C GLU A 307 -5.08 -27.69 -3.55
N LYS A 308 -5.27 -29.01 -3.67
CA LYS A 308 -4.15 -29.98 -3.77
C LYS A 308 -3.70 -30.18 -5.20
#